data_AF-A0A966EUD6-F1
#
_entry.id   AF-A0A966EUD6-F1
#
_cell.length_a   1.000
_cell.length_b   1.000
_cell.length_c   1.000
_cell.angle_alpha   90.00
_cell.angle_beta   90.00
_cell.angle_gamma   90.00
#
_symmetry.space_group_name_H-M   'P 1'
#
loop_
_entity.id
_entity.type
_entity.pdbx_description
1 polymer ?
#
loop_
_entity_poly.entity_id
_entity_poly.type
_entity_poly.pdbx_seq_one_letter_code
_entity_poly.pdbx_strand_id
1 'polypeptide(L)'
;MSHIVIHDNIDGITEYRQFDDLDHAVAFVEELRNTADVKDAKLYALGEVAFEMKPYFKVEVVNAVPAPVPAAFETAQPEAVTYVDASPEPVETFIRDTTPVVGFDAPEIDSVPSFGEPPMQSSGSDARRGLFGR
;
A
#
# COMPACT_ATOMS: atom_id res chain seq x y z
N MET A 1 3.81 4.02 18.03
CA MET A 1 3.81 2.58 17.69
C MET A 1 2.55 2.34 16.89
N SER A 2 2.60 1.64 15.77
CA SER A 2 1.40 1.43 14.94
C SER A 2 0.59 0.23 15.44
N HIS A 3 -0.70 0.25 15.15
CA HIS A 3 -1.68 -0.73 15.55
C HIS A 3 -2.50 -1.17 14.34
N ILE A 4 -3.04 -2.38 14.37
CA ILE A 4 -3.95 -2.87 13.34
C ILE A 4 -5.17 -3.50 13.99
N VAL A 5 -6.35 -3.15 13.47
CA VAL A 5 -7.63 -3.75 13.82
C VAL A 5 -8.04 -4.69 12.70
N ILE A 6 -8.38 -5.92 13.07
CA ILE A 6 -8.84 -6.97 12.17
C ILE A 6 -10.24 -7.37 12.61
N HIS A 7 -11.22 -7.34 11.72
CA HIS A 7 -12.58 -7.72 12.04
C HIS A 7 -13.30 -8.32 10.84
N ASP A 8 -14.28 -9.16 11.09
CA ASP A 8 -15.14 -9.71 10.04
C ASP A 8 -16.38 -8.80 9.89
N ASN A 9 -16.71 -8.44 8.66
CA ASN A 9 -17.94 -7.70 8.34
C ASN A 9 -19.15 -8.67 8.34
N ILE A 10 -20.37 -8.14 8.27
CA ILE A 10 -21.63 -8.91 8.23
C ILE A 10 -21.68 -9.91 7.06
N ASP A 11 -20.95 -9.61 5.98
CA ASP A 11 -20.81 -10.48 4.80
C ASP A 11 -19.77 -11.61 5.00
N GLY A 12 -19.14 -11.67 6.17
CA GLY A 12 -18.07 -12.63 6.50
C GLY A 12 -16.71 -12.31 5.89
N ILE A 13 -16.54 -11.08 5.37
CA ILE A 13 -15.27 -10.61 4.80
C ILE A 13 -14.41 -10.04 5.93
N THR A 14 -13.18 -10.55 6.07
CA THR A 14 -12.20 -10.00 7.01
C THR A 14 -11.62 -8.69 6.47
N GLU A 15 -11.83 -7.62 7.21
CA GLU A 15 -11.29 -6.28 6.95
C GLU A 15 -10.15 -5.96 7.92
N TYR A 16 -9.21 -5.15 7.43
CA TYR A 16 -8.00 -4.75 8.13
C TYR A 16 -7.86 -3.24 8.07
N ARG A 17 -7.63 -2.60 9.22
CA ARG A 17 -7.39 -1.15 9.29
C ARG A 17 -6.20 -0.86 10.19
N GLN A 18 -5.22 -0.15 9.65
CA GLN A 18 -4.03 0.28 10.38
C GLN A 18 -4.23 1.68 10.99
N PHE A 19 -3.65 1.89 12.16
CA PHE A 19 -3.64 3.14 12.90
C PHE A 19 -2.24 3.43 13.43
N ASP A 20 -1.88 4.70 13.54
CA ASP A 20 -0.59 5.13 14.11
C ASP A 20 -0.63 5.33 15.62
N ASP A 21 -1.84 5.36 16.19
CA ASP A 21 -2.13 5.63 17.59
C ASP A 21 -3.11 4.58 18.15
N LEU A 22 -2.91 4.21 19.42
CA LEU A 22 -3.76 3.29 20.15
C LEU A 22 -5.15 3.89 20.40
N ASP A 23 -5.23 5.18 20.74
CA ASP A 23 -6.50 5.81 21.11
C ASP A 23 -7.51 5.79 19.95
N HIS A 24 -7.02 6.08 18.74
CA HIS A 24 -7.82 6.00 17.52
C HIS A 24 -8.23 4.56 17.18
N ALA A 25 -7.34 3.59 17.40
CA ALA A 25 -7.64 2.18 17.16
C ALA A 25 -8.73 1.67 18.12
N VAL A 26 -8.68 2.06 19.39
CA VAL A 26 -9.71 1.70 20.38
C VAL A 26 -11.05 2.35 20.05
N ALA A 27 -11.06 3.64 19.69
CA ALA A 27 -12.29 4.33 19.28
C ALA A 27 -12.97 3.61 18.09
N PHE A 28 -12.19 3.13 17.13
CA PHE A 28 -12.72 2.37 16.00
C PHE A 28 -13.30 1.00 16.41
N VAL A 29 -12.64 0.27 17.32
CA VAL A 29 -13.19 -1.00 17.85
C VAL A 29 -14.50 -0.77 18.59
N GLU A 30 -14.61 0.33 19.34
CA GLU A 30 -15.86 0.71 20.00
C GLU A 30 -16.97 1.04 19.00
N GLU A 31 -16.65 1.78 17.94
CA GLU A 31 -17.58 2.06 16.83
C GLU A 31 -18.08 0.77 16.17
N LEU A 32 -17.18 -0.17 15.87
CA LEU A 32 -17.54 -1.47 15.29
C LEU A 32 -18.53 -2.24 16.18
N ARG A 33 -18.30 -2.23 17.50
CA ARG A 33 -19.18 -2.91 18.46
C ARG A 33 -20.53 -2.21 18.60
N ASN A 34 -20.54 -0.89 18.62
CA ASN A 34 -21.74 -0.11 18.90
C ASN A 34 -22.63 0.11 17.67
N THR A 35 -22.03 0.25 16.49
CA THR A 35 -22.72 0.61 15.24
C THR A 35 -22.92 -0.59 14.33
N ALA A 36 -21.90 -1.42 14.14
CA ALA A 36 -21.92 -2.53 13.19
C ALA A 36 -22.24 -3.90 13.83
N ASP A 37 -22.47 -3.95 15.14
CA ASP A 37 -22.69 -5.17 15.95
C ASP A 37 -21.59 -6.24 15.76
N VAL A 38 -20.37 -5.81 15.39
CA VAL A 38 -19.23 -6.70 15.20
C VAL A 38 -18.65 -7.07 16.56
N LYS A 39 -18.73 -8.35 16.93
CA LYS A 39 -18.34 -8.86 18.26
C LYS A 39 -16.90 -9.38 18.34
N ASP A 40 -16.32 -9.77 17.21
CA ASP A 40 -15.04 -10.49 17.14
C ASP A 40 -13.87 -9.64 16.60
N ALA A 41 -13.92 -8.32 16.80
CA ALA A 41 -12.82 -7.43 16.42
C ALA A 41 -11.56 -7.68 17.26
N LYS A 42 -10.40 -7.78 16.61
CA LYS A 42 -9.09 -8.03 17.23
C LYS A 42 -8.16 -6.85 16.98
N LEU A 43 -7.47 -6.41 18.04
CA LEU A 43 -6.49 -5.34 17.99
C LEU A 43 -5.08 -5.91 18.20
N TYR A 44 -4.15 -5.56 17.33
CA TYR A 44 -2.75 -5.96 17.41
C TYR A 44 -1.84 -4.72 17.41
N ALA A 45 -0.77 -4.78 18.20
CA ALA A 45 0.34 -3.84 18.07
C ALA A 45 1.30 -4.33 16.99
N LEU A 46 1.72 -3.42 16.10
CA LEU A 46 2.69 -3.71 15.05
C LEU A 46 4.09 -3.38 15.55
N GLY A 47 4.95 -4.39 15.54
CA GLY A 47 6.37 -4.27 15.83
C GLY A 47 7.19 -4.56 14.57
N GLU A 48 8.20 -3.74 14.32
CA GLU A 48 9.17 -4.02 13.26
C GLU A 48 9.99 -5.26 13.65
N VAL A 49 10.13 -6.18 12.70
CA VAL A 49 10.97 -7.37 12.86
C VAL A 49 12.12 -7.25 11.88
N ALA A 50 13.32 -7.02 12.39
CA ALA A 50 14.52 -7.06 11.57
C ALA A 50 14.79 -8.51 11.14
N PHE A 51 14.87 -8.76 9.84
CA PHE A 51 15.21 -10.06 9.29
C PHE A 51 16.26 -9.94 8.19
N GLU A 52 17.07 -10.99 8.04
CA GLU A 52 18.08 -11.10 6.98
C GLU A 52 17.73 -12.31 6.11
N MET A 53 17.62 -12.10 4.79
CA MET A 53 17.32 -13.19 3.86
C MET A 53 18.62 -13.76 3.29
N LYS A 54 19.01 -14.97 3.72
CA LYS A 54 20.21 -15.66 3.23
C LYS A 54 19.84 -16.74 2.21
N PRO A 55 20.38 -16.69 0.98
CA PRO A 55 20.20 -17.79 0.04
C PRO A 55 20.97 -19.03 0.53
N TYR A 56 20.31 -20.19 0.54
CA TYR A 56 20.92 -21.49 0.86
C TYR A 56 20.79 -22.43 -0.34
N PHE A 57 21.93 -22.86 -0.88
CA PHE A 57 21.97 -23.81 -1.99
C PHE A 57 22.54 -25.14 -1.50
N LYS A 58 21.71 -26.19 -1.56
CA LYS A 58 22.16 -27.57 -1.32
C LYS A 58 22.45 -28.21 -2.67
N VAL A 59 23.73 -28.40 -2.99
CA VAL A 59 24.15 -29.13 -4.19
C VAL A 59 24.42 -30.58 -3.81
N GLU A 60 23.63 -31.50 -4.36
CA GLU A 60 23.87 -32.93 -4.28
C GLU A 60 24.38 -33.42 -5.63
N VAL A 61 25.59 -34.00 -5.65
CA VAL A 61 26.14 -34.63 -6.85
C VAL A 61 25.75 -36.11 -6.80
N VAL A 62 24.67 -36.46 -7.48
CA VAL A 62 24.35 -37.87 -7.75
C VAL A 62 25.32 -38.34 -8.82
N ASN A 63 26.29 -39.17 -8.41
CA ASN A 63 27.30 -39.85 -9.23
C ASN A 63 27.32 -39.39 -10.70
N ALA A 64 28.10 -38.34 -10.96
CA ALA A 64 28.31 -37.87 -12.32
C ALA A 64 29.02 -38.98 -13.10
N VAL A 65 28.26 -39.72 -13.92
CA VAL A 65 28.85 -40.34 -15.10
C VAL A 65 29.45 -39.18 -15.90
N PRO A 66 30.76 -39.20 -16.24
CA PRO A 66 31.36 -38.09 -16.97
C PRO A 66 30.57 -37.89 -18.26
N ALA A 67 29.92 -36.74 -18.39
CA ALA A 67 29.33 -36.33 -19.64
C ALA A 67 30.47 -36.23 -20.68
N PRO A 68 30.27 -36.70 -21.93
CA PRO A 68 31.27 -36.54 -22.97
C PRO A 68 31.62 -35.05 -23.10
N VAL A 69 32.91 -34.76 -23.05
CA VAL A 69 33.46 -33.41 -23.23
C VAL A 69 32.99 -32.92 -24.61
N PRO A 70 32.23 -31.83 -24.74
CA PRO A 70 31.97 -31.25 -26.05
C PRO A 70 33.31 -30.82 -26.64
N ALA A 71 33.51 -31.15 -27.92
CA ALA A 71 34.73 -30.80 -28.64
C ALA A 71 35.07 -29.33 -28.42
N ALA A 72 36.33 -29.06 -28.08
CA ALA A 72 36.85 -27.73 -27.87
C ALA A 72 36.46 -26.85 -29.07
N PHE A 73 35.78 -25.73 -28.79
CA PHE A 73 35.67 -24.66 -29.77
C PHE A 73 37.08 -24.16 -30.03
N GLU A 74 37.47 -24.19 -31.30
CA GLU A 74 38.72 -23.62 -31.79
C GLU A 74 38.80 -22.18 -31.30
N THR A 75 39.74 -21.89 -30.40
CA THR A 75 40.05 -20.53 -29.97
C THR A 75 40.54 -19.79 -31.19
N ALA A 76 39.69 -18.93 -31.76
CA ALA A 76 40.11 -17.93 -32.72
C ALA A 76 41.25 -17.13 -32.09
N GLN A 77 42.43 -17.24 -32.69
CA GLN A 77 43.60 -16.46 -32.32
C GLN A 77 43.24 -14.98 -32.49
N PRO A 78 43.45 -14.12 -31.47
CA PRO A 78 43.12 -12.71 -31.60
C PRO A 78 44.04 -12.09 -32.66
N GLU A 79 43.45 -11.65 -33.78
CA GLU A 79 44.14 -10.77 -34.70
C GLU A 79 44.52 -9.47 -33.96
N ALA A 80 45.77 -9.05 -34.14
CA ALA A 80 46.29 -7.84 -33.53
C ALA A 80 45.53 -6.63 -34.08
N VAL A 81 44.58 -6.12 -33.30
CA VAL A 81 43.93 -4.84 -33.56
C VAL A 81 44.94 -3.72 -33.31
N THR A 82 45.35 -3.05 -34.38
CA THR A 82 46.02 -1.76 -34.32
C THR A 82 45.07 -0.74 -33.70
N TYR A 83 45.40 -0.25 -32.51
CA TYR A 83 44.68 0.86 -31.88
C TYR A 83 44.90 2.12 -32.70
N VAL A 84 43.82 2.64 -33.28
CA VAL A 84 43.76 4.03 -33.74
C VAL A 84 43.44 4.86 -32.50
N ASP A 85 44.33 5.77 -32.17
CA ASP A 85 44.18 6.75 -31.08
C ASP A 85 42.96 7.64 -31.36
N ALA A 86 41.83 7.30 -30.72
CA ALA A 86 40.62 8.09 -30.78
C ALA A 86 40.68 9.15 -29.66
N SER A 87 41.04 10.37 -30.07
CA SER A 87 40.87 11.60 -29.31
C SER A 87 39.50 11.65 -28.64
N PRO A 88 39.38 12.07 -27.37
CA PRO A 88 38.10 12.06 -26.67
C PRO A 88 37.16 13.11 -27.29
N GLU A 89 36.07 12.64 -27.91
CA GLU A 89 34.94 13.49 -28.25
C GLU A 89 34.10 13.78 -26.98
N PRO A 90 33.57 15.00 -26.81
CA PRO A 90 32.81 15.37 -25.62
C PRO A 90 31.49 14.59 -25.54
N VAL A 91 31.25 13.96 -24.40
CA VAL A 91 30.02 13.23 -24.10
C VAL A 91 28.88 14.24 -23.90
N GLU A 92 27.83 14.17 -24.72
CA GLU A 92 26.62 14.97 -24.51
C GLU A 92 25.97 14.61 -23.17
N THR A 93 25.79 15.64 -22.35
CA THR A 93 25.11 15.53 -21.06
C THR A 93 23.60 15.45 -21.32
N PHE A 94 23.00 14.29 -21.11
CA PHE A 94 21.54 14.15 -21.13
C PHE A 94 20.94 14.91 -19.94
N ILE A 95 20.46 16.12 -20.21
CA ILE A 95 19.60 16.84 -19.29
C ILE A 95 18.22 16.17 -19.35
N ARG A 96 17.72 15.68 -18.20
CA ARG A 96 16.32 15.33 -18.06
C ARG A 96 15.52 16.61 -18.16
N ASP A 97 14.80 16.77 -19.26
CA ASP A 97 13.81 17.82 -19.44
C ASP A 97 12.68 17.60 -18.42
N THR A 98 12.72 18.33 -17.30
CA THR A 98 11.60 18.43 -16.35
C THR A 98 10.69 19.55 -16.82
N THR A 99 10.05 19.37 -17.97
CA THR A 99 8.92 20.22 -18.35
C THR A 99 7.75 19.87 -17.44
N PRO A 100 7.24 20.82 -16.62
CA PRO A 100 5.98 20.58 -15.92
C PRO A 100 4.90 20.42 -16.98
N VAL A 101 4.15 19.32 -16.93
CA VAL A 101 2.94 19.17 -17.74
C VAL A 101 1.93 20.19 -17.24
N VAL A 102 1.88 21.34 -17.91
CA VAL A 102 0.82 22.34 -17.73
C VAL A 102 -0.31 21.91 -18.65
N GLY A 103 -1.41 21.46 -18.08
CA GLY A 103 -2.62 21.10 -18.83
C GLY A 103 -3.02 19.63 -18.68
N PHE A 104 -3.30 19.20 -17.46
CA PHE A 104 -4.36 18.22 -17.28
C PHE A 104 -5.61 19.01 -16.92
N ASP A 105 -6.50 19.16 -17.91
CA ASP A 105 -7.82 19.73 -17.70
C ASP A 105 -8.58 18.75 -16.80
N ALA A 106 -8.71 19.12 -15.53
CA ALA A 106 -9.53 18.35 -14.59
C ALA A 106 -10.98 18.48 -15.05
N PRO A 107 -11.73 17.37 -15.20
CA PRO A 107 -13.17 17.50 -15.41
C PRO A 107 -13.75 18.28 -14.22
N GLU A 108 -14.45 19.38 -14.51
CA GLU A 108 -15.30 20.06 -13.53
C GLU A 108 -16.27 19.03 -12.98
N ILE A 109 -16.00 18.55 -11.77
CA ILE A 109 -17.01 17.88 -10.96
C ILE A 109 -18.02 18.97 -10.61
N ASP A 110 -19.12 18.94 -11.37
CA ASP A 110 -20.30 19.76 -11.13
C ASP A 110 -20.70 19.68 -9.66
N SER A 111 -21.08 20.83 -9.13
CA SER A 111 -21.16 21.12 -7.71
C SER A 111 -21.91 20.04 -6.94
N VAL A 112 -21.23 19.43 -5.95
CA VAL A 112 -21.91 18.58 -4.97
C VAL A 112 -23.00 19.43 -4.31
N PRO A 113 -24.29 19.05 -4.35
CA PRO A 113 -25.31 19.80 -3.64
C PRO A 113 -24.94 19.82 -2.16
N SER A 114 -24.73 21.03 -1.64
CA SER A 114 -24.60 21.29 -0.21
C SER A 114 -25.81 20.67 0.47
N PHE A 115 -25.63 19.50 1.09
CA PHE A 115 -26.66 18.89 1.92
C PHE A 115 -26.91 19.88 3.06
N GLY A 116 -28.07 20.54 3.00
CA GLY A 116 -28.42 21.61 3.91
C GLY A 116 -28.25 21.18 5.36
N GLU A 117 -27.73 22.12 6.16
CA GLU A 117 -27.78 22.06 7.62
C GLU A 117 -29.12 21.46 8.07
N PRO A 118 -29.13 20.43 8.93
CA PRO A 118 -30.37 20.03 9.57
C PRO A 118 -30.87 21.24 10.36
N PRO A 119 -32.14 21.66 10.23
CA PRO A 119 -32.63 22.76 11.03
C PRO A 119 -32.46 22.38 12.49
N MET A 120 -31.72 23.22 13.22
CA MET A 120 -31.71 23.24 14.67
C MET A 120 -33.16 23.10 15.13
N GLN A 121 -33.47 22.00 15.81
CA GLN A 121 -34.74 21.82 16.48
C GLN A 121 -34.84 22.96 17.50
N SER A 122 -35.59 23.99 17.15
CA SER A 122 -35.92 25.06 18.10
C SER A 122 -36.61 24.39 19.27
N SER A 123 -36.04 24.56 20.46
CA SER A 123 -36.68 24.20 21.71
C SER A 123 -37.95 25.05 21.85
N GLY A 124 -39.07 24.52 21.34
CA GLY A 124 -40.40 25.06 21.53
C GLY A 124 -40.95 24.56 22.85
N SER A 125 -40.62 25.29 23.91
CA SER A 125 -41.37 25.26 25.15
C SER A 125 -42.85 25.63 24.91
N ASP A 126 -43.72 24.99 25.69
CA ASP A 126 -45.08 25.42 26.06
C ASP A 126 -46.26 24.95 25.18
N ALA A 127 -46.91 23.87 25.63
CA ALA A 127 -48.37 23.76 25.60
C ALA A 127 -48.84 22.74 26.64
N ARG A 128 -49.13 23.24 27.85
CA ARG A 128 -50.02 22.57 28.79
C ARG A 128 -51.41 22.44 28.16
N ARG A 129 -51.87 21.24 27.84
CA ARG A 129 -53.32 20.94 27.71
C ARG A 129 -53.58 19.47 28.01
N GLY A 130 -54.18 19.23 29.17
CA GLY A 130 -54.39 17.89 29.73
C GLY A 130 -55.45 17.07 29.03
N LEU A 131 -55.34 15.74 29.15
CA LEU A 131 -56.42 14.78 28.92
C LEU A 131 -56.09 13.39 29.49
N PHE A 132 -55.59 13.29 30.71
CA PHE A 132 -55.54 12.01 31.43
C PHE A 132 -56.42 12.10 32.67
N GLY A 133 -57.67 11.66 32.49
CA GLY A 133 -58.64 11.54 33.55
C GLY A 133 -59.88 10.77 33.08
N ARG A 134 -60.05 9.57 33.65
CA ARG A 134 -61.23 8.68 33.67
C ARG A 134 -61.34 7.68 32.53
#